data_AF-A0A8T4L428-F1
#
_entry.id   AF-A0A8T4L428-F1
#
_cell.length_a   1.000
_cell.length_b   1.000
_cell.length_c   1.000
_cell.angle_alpha   90.00
_cell.angle_beta   90.00
_cell.angle_gamma   90.00
#
_symmetry.space_group_name_H-M   'P 1'
#
loop_
_entity.id
_entity.type
_entity.pdbx_description
1 polymer ?
#
loop_
_entity_poly.entity_id
_entity_poly.type
_entity_poly.pdbx_seq_one_letter_code
_entity_poly.pdbx_strand_id
1 'polypeptide(L)'
;MRRLILLRLGGREVHLPKLIGVFLLVFAGLMFVKAVALMVDSWDAIQNFTQCTPTDAAVCGEALYRATGVSIWAGQSVLTATQFWAALLGPIANVFFWMIVLLIGIIFYKSGHMVLPIEESVRDLADIKKRHR
;
A
#
# COMPACT_ATOMS: atom_id res chain seq x y z
N MET A 1 -25.49 27.61 -21.61
CA MET A 1 -25.59 28.07 -20.21
C MET A 1 -25.14 26.94 -19.31
N ARG A 2 -23.95 27.05 -18.73
CA ARG A 2 -23.31 26.00 -17.92
C ARG A 2 -23.85 26.09 -16.50
N ARG A 3 -24.58 25.08 -16.03
CA ARG A 3 -25.03 24.98 -14.64
C ARG A 3 -24.07 24.10 -13.87
N LEU A 4 -23.46 24.66 -12.83
CA LEU A 4 -22.66 23.95 -11.82
C LEU A 4 -23.62 23.28 -10.84
N ILE A 5 -23.64 21.95 -10.78
CA ILE A 5 -24.43 21.22 -9.77
C ILE A 5 -23.49 20.82 -8.63
N LEU A 6 -23.73 21.40 -7.46
CA LEU A 6 -23.07 21.10 -6.19
C LEU A 6 -23.75 19.89 -5.55
N LEU A 7 -23.03 18.77 -5.40
CA LEU A 7 -23.48 17.64 -4.58
C LEU A 7 -23.42 18.03 -3.09
N ARG A 8 -24.55 18.47 -2.55
CA ARG A 8 -24.77 18.72 -1.11
C ARG A 8 -25.29 17.44 -0.45
N LEU A 9 -24.41 16.60 0.08
CA LEU A 9 -24.80 15.67 1.15
C LEU A 9 -24.75 16.42 2.49
N GLY A 10 -25.90 16.63 3.12
CA GLY A 10 -25.99 17.24 4.47
C GLY A 10 -25.67 18.73 4.56
N GLY A 11 -25.71 19.48 3.45
CA GLY A 11 -25.53 20.94 3.46
C GLY A 11 -24.09 21.44 3.69
N ARG A 12 -23.09 20.55 3.73
CA ARG A 12 -21.68 20.89 3.92
C ARG A 12 -20.84 20.37 2.76
N GLU A 13 -19.98 21.21 2.20
CA GLU A 13 -19.10 20.86 1.07
C GLU A 13 -18.18 19.70 1.48
N VAL A 14 -18.46 18.49 0.99
CA VAL A 14 -17.61 17.33 1.26
C VAL A 14 -16.41 17.39 0.32
N HIS A 15 -15.25 17.71 0.88
CA HIS A 15 -14.00 17.78 0.14
C HIS A 15 -13.50 16.35 -0.13
N LEU A 16 -14.06 15.70 -1.16
CA LEU A 16 -13.76 14.31 -1.55
C LEU A 16 -12.24 13.99 -1.60
N PRO A 17 -11.36 14.87 -2.13
CA PRO A 17 -9.92 14.63 -2.15
C PRO A 17 -9.30 14.51 -0.76
N LYS A 18 -9.80 15.29 0.21
CA LYS A 18 -9.31 15.26 1.59
C LYS A 18 -9.68 13.95 2.29
N LEU A 19 -10.87 13.42 2.01
CA LEU A 19 -11.33 12.13 2.54
C LEU A 19 -10.51 10.97 1.96
N ILE A 20 -10.25 10.99 0.65
CA ILE A 20 -9.35 10.03 -0.01
C ILE A 20 -7.95 10.12 0.59
N GLY A 21 -7.43 11.33 0.81
CA GLY A 21 -6.12 11.55 1.44
C GLY A 21 -6.02 10.97 2.85
N VAL A 22 -7.03 11.18 3.72
CA VAL A 22 -7.05 10.58 5.06
C VAL A 22 -7.08 9.05 5.00
N PHE A 23 -7.90 8.47 4.12
CA PHE A 23 -7.97 7.02 3.96
C PHE A 23 -6.62 6.45 3.49
N LEU A 24 -5.99 7.08 2.50
CA LEU A 24 -4.67 6.72 2.00
C LEU A 24 -3.60 6.81 3.09
N LEU A 25 -3.62 7.85 3.92
CA LEU A 25 -2.67 8.03 5.02
C LEU A 25 -2.78 6.93 6.07
N VAL A 26 -4.01 6.61 6.50
CA VAL A 26 -4.23 5.55 7.50
C VAL A 26 -3.81 4.20 6.93
N PHE A 27 -4.22 3.88 5.71
CA PHE A 27 -3.88 2.62 5.06
C PHE A 27 -2.38 2.47 4.83
N ALA A 28 -1.74 3.50 4.25
CA ALA A 28 -0.31 3.50 4.00
C ALA A 28 0.49 3.46 5.31
N GLY A 29 0.01 4.10 6.39
CA GLY A 29 0.60 4.02 7.72
C GLY A 29 0.61 2.59 8.26
N LEU A 30 -0.52 1.88 8.20
CA LEU A 30 -0.60 0.48 8.63
C LEU A 30 0.31 -0.42 7.80
N MET A 31 0.32 -0.23 6.48
CA MET A 31 1.16 -1.02 5.58
C MET A 31 2.66 -0.71 5.74
N PHE A 32 3.00 0.53 6.07
CA PHE A 32 4.38 0.92 6.41
C PHE A 32 4.87 0.19 7.66
N VAL A 33 4.07 0.16 8.73
CA VAL A 33 4.41 -0.58 9.96
C VAL A 33 4.61 -2.07 9.65
N LYS A 34 3.70 -2.67 8.87
CA LYS A 34 3.84 -4.05 8.42
C LYS A 34 5.13 -4.28 7.61
N ALA A 35 5.49 -3.36 6.72
CA ALA A 35 6.69 -3.47 5.90
C ALA A 35 7.97 -3.41 6.75
N VAL A 36 7.99 -2.55 7.78
CA VAL A 36 9.10 -2.47 8.73
C VAL A 36 9.23 -3.78 9.51
N ALA A 37 8.12 -4.35 9.99
CA ALA A 37 8.15 -5.63 10.70
C ALA A 37 8.75 -6.74 9.81
N LEU A 38 8.33 -6.85 8.56
CA LEU A 38 8.90 -7.81 7.61
C LEU A 38 10.39 -7.58 7.35
N MET A 39 10.84 -6.32 7.30
CA MET A 39 12.27 -6.01 7.16
C MET A 39 13.08 -6.50 8.36
N VAL A 40 12.54 -6.36 9.58
CA VAL A 40 13.17 -6.85 10.80
C VAL A 40 13.20 -8.37 10.82
N ASP A 41 12.10 -9.04 10.46
CA ASP A 41 12.02 -10.50 10.37
C ASP A 41 13.03 -11.06 9.35
N SER A 42 13.17 -10.40 8.19
CA SER A 42 14.19 -10.77 7.19
C SER A 42 15.61 -10.59 7.72
N TRP A 43 15.88 -9.53 8.48
CA TRP A 43 17.19 -9.31 9.10
C TRP A 43 17.51 -10.40 10.13
N ASP A 44 16.54 -10.73 10.99
CA ASP A 44 16.71 -11.78 11.99
C ASP A 44 16.92 -13.16 11.34
N ALA A 45 16.16 -13.48 10.28
CA ALA A 45 16.34 -14.71 9.52
C ALA A 45 17.75 -14.85 8.93
N ILE A 46 18.34 -13.74 8.44
CA ILE A 46 19.72 -13.73 7.94
C ILE A 46 20.72 -13.99 9.07
N GLN A 47 20.54 -13.36 10.24
CA GLN A 47 21.41 -13.56 11.39
C GLN A 47 21.33 -15.01 11.89
N ASN A 48 20.12 -15.54 12.04
CA ASN A 48 19.89 -16.92 12.46
C ASN A 48 20.52 -17.93 11.48
N PHE A 49 20.51 -17.63 10.18
CA PHE A 49 21.16 -18.50 9.19
C PHE A 49 22.68 -18.61 9.39
N THR A 50 23.36 -17.52 9.79
CA THR A 50 24.81 -17.55 10.04
C THR A 50 25.21 -18.41 11.23
N GLN A 51 24.26 -18.73 12.11
CA GLN A 51 24.46 -19.59 13.28
C GLN A 51 24.11 -21.06 13.00
N CYS A 52 23.66 -21.39 11.79
CA CYS A 52 23.24 -22.75 11.45
C CYS A 52 24.43 -23.69 11.23
N THR A 53 24.30 -24.88 11.81
CA THR A 53 25.25 -25.97 11.64
C THR A 53 24.98 -26.71 10.32
N PRO A 54 25.98 -27.41 9.74
CA PRO A 54 25.79 -28.16 8.50
C PRO A 54 24.76 -29.31 8.60
N THR A 55 24.45 -29.79 9.81
CA THR A 55 23.41 -30.81 10.04
C THR A 55 22.00 -30.27 9.85
N ASP A 56 21.79 -28.96 10.06
CA ASP A 56 20.46 -28.31 10.01
C ASP A 56 20.31 -27.36 8.82
N ALA A 57 21.27 -27.36 7.88
CA ALA A 57 21.33 -26.41 6.77
C ALA A 57 20.08 -26.41 5.87
N ALA A 58 19.41 -27.56 5.72
CA ALA A 58 18.17 -27.66 4.95
C ALA A 58 17.01 -26.92 5.62
N VAL A 59 16.85 -27.10 6.94
CA VAL A 59 15.79 -26.47 7.73
C VAL A 59 16.00 -24.95 7.80
N CYS A 60 17.25 -24.52 8.02
CA CYS A 60 17.60 -23.11 8.03
C CYS A 60 17.41 -22.44 6.66
N GLY A 61 17.70 -23.15 5.56
CA GLY A 61 17.47 -22.64 4.22
C GLY A 61 16.00 -22.42 3.91
N GLU A 62 15.12 -23.31 4.35
CA GLU A 62 13.67 -23.12 4.21
C GLU A 62 13.15 -21.94 5.04
N ALA A 63 13.64 -21.76 6.27
CA ALA A 63 13.27 -20.63 7.11
C ALA A 63 13.70 -19.30 6.48
N LEU A 64 14.93 -19.23 5.97
CA LEU A 64 15.44 -18.06 5.25
C LEU A 64 14.61 -17.77 3.98
N TYR A 65 14.27 -18.79 3.22
CA TYR A 65 13.45 -18.65 2.01
C TYR A 65 12.06 -18.08 2.34
N ARG A 66 11.42 -18.53 3.42
CA ARG A 66 10.10 -18.01 3.84
C ARG A 66 10.15 -16.54 4.24
N ALA A 67 11.24 -16.12 4.87
CA ALA A 67 11.38 -14.75 5.35
C ALA A 67 11.86 -13.76 4.26
N THR A 68 12.62 -14.23 3.27
CA THR A 68 13.36 -13.36 2.33
C THR A 68 13.08 -13.64 0.86
N GLY A 69 12.54 -14.81 0.53
CA GLY A 69 12.33 -15.27 -0.85
C GLY A 69 13.59 -15.74 -1.57
N VAL A 70 14.76 -15.75 -0.89
CA VAL A 70 16.04 -16.18 -1.48
C VAL A 70 16.30 -17.64 -1.19
N SER A 71 16.53 -18.44 -2.23
CA SER A 71 16.95 -19.83 -2.10
C SER A 71 18.47 -19.95 -2.04
N ILE A 72 18.93 -20.91 -1.25
CA ILE A 72 20.34 -21.24 -1.08
C ILE A 72 20.59 -22.70 -1.48
N TRP A 73 21.84 -23.02 -1.80
CA TRP A 73 22.21 -24.39 -2.12
C TRP A 73 22.32 -25.25 -0.87
N ALA A 74 21.95 -26.53 -0.98
CA ALA A 74 22.04 -27.50 0.11
C ALA A 74 23.51 -27.62 0.59
N GLY A 75 23.74 -27.40 1.89
CA GLY A 75 25.06 -27.51 2.52
C GLY A 75 25.86 -26.21 2.61
N GLN A 76 25.36 -25.08 2.14
CA GLN A 76 25.96 -23.77 2.45
C GLN A 76 25.65 -23.39 3.91
N SER A 77 26.68 -23.05 4.69
CA SER A 77 26.54 -22.55 6.07
C SER A 77 26.74 -21.03 6.19
N VAL A 78 26.97 -20.36 5.06
CA VAL A 78 27.22 -18.91 4.96
C VAL A 78 26.58 -18.36 3.69
N LEU A 79 25.95 -17.19 3.80
CA LEU A 79 25.43 -16.46 2.64
C LEU A 79 26.56 -15.80 1.86
N THR A 80 26.46 -15.86 0.54
CA THR A 80 27.26 -15.01 -0.33
C THR A 80 26.80 -13.55 -0.19
N ALA A 81 27.69 -12.57 -0.34
CA ALA A 81 27.34 -11.15 -0.27
C ALA A 81 26.19 -10.77 -1.24
N THR A 82 26.12 -11.40 -2.41
CA THR A 82 25.02 -11.20 -3.37
C THR A 82 23.68 -11.70 -2.84
N GLN A 83 23.66 -12.88 -2.21
CA GLN A 83 22.46 -13.44 -1.58
C GLN A 83 22.01 -12.62 -0.38
N PHE A 84 22.97 -12.12 0.42
CA PHE A 84 22.70 -11.21 1.54
C PHE A 84 21.96 -9.96 1.06
N TRP A 85 22.48 -9.28 0.04
CA TRP A 85 21.83 -8.10 -0.51
C TRP A 85 20.50 -8.42 -1.17
N ALA A 86 20.39 -9.53 -1.91
CA ALA A 86 19.14 -9.97 -2.52
C ALA A 86 18.03 -10.20 -1.47
N ALA A 87 18.38 -10.78 -0.31
CA ALA A 87 17.46 -11.07 0.77
C ALA A 87 16.91 -9.81 1.46
N LEU A 88 17.71 -8.73 1.52
CA LEU A 88 17.31 -7.47 2.15
C LEU A 88 16.63 -6.50 1.17
N LEU A 89 16.93 -6.59 -0.12
CA LEU A 89 16.46 -5.60 -1.09
C LEU A 89 14.94 -5.59 -1.24
N GLY A 90 14.29 -6.76 -1.20
CA GLY A 90 12.83 -6.87 -1.26
C GLY A 90 12.12 -6.19 -0.08
N PRO A 91 12.43 -6.56 1.18
CA PRO A 91 11.85 -5.92 2.36
C PRO A 91 12.12 -4.42 2.42
N ILE A 92 13.35 -3.99 2.12
CA ILE A 92 13.72 -2.56 2.10
C ILE A 92 12.90 -1.82 1.04
N ALA A 93 12.81 -2.35 -0.19
CA ALA A 93 12.02 -1.72 -1.25
C ALA A 93 10.54 -1.58 -0.86
N ASN A 94 9.98 -2.56 -0.15
CA ASN A 94 8.61 -2.51 0.34
C ASN A 94 8.42 -1.37 1.37
N VAL A 95 9.36 -1.17 2.29
CA VAL A 95 9.34 -0.02 3.23
C VAL A 95 9.36 1.30 2.47
N PHE A 96 10.28 1.45 1.50
CA PHE A 96 10.37 2.65 0.68
C PHE A 96 9.09 2.91 -0.13
N PHE A 97 8.48 1.86 -0.69
CA PHE A 97 7.23 1.98 -1.42
C PHE A 97 6.12 2.57 -0.54
N TRP A 98 5.89 2.02 0.65
CA TRP A 98 4.85 2.53 1.56
C TRP A 98 5.17 3.91 2.12
N MET A 99 6.45 4.24 2.30
CA MET A 99 6.88 5.59 2.64
C MET A 99 6.52 6.60 1.53
N ILE A 100 6.73 6.25 0.26
CA ILE A 100 6.33 7.09 -0.88
C ILE A 100 4.80 7.25 -0.92
N VAL A 101 4.06 6.16 -0.73
CA VAL A 101 2.58 6.21 -0.69
C VAL A 101 2.08 7.09 0.46
N LEU A 102 2.75 7.06 1.63
CA LEU A 102 2.47 7.98 2.73
C LEU A 102 2.67 9.44 2.32
N LEU A 103 3.79 9.76 1.66
CA LEU A 103 4.04 11.13 1.16
C LEU A 103 2.98 11.58 0.15
N ILE A 104 2.56 10.70 -0.75
CA ILE A 104 1.45 10.95 -1.67
C ILE A 104 0.15 11.21 -0.90
N GLY A 105 -0.15 10.39 0.12
CA GLY A 105 -1.30 10.60 1.00
C GLY A 105 -1.29 11.98 1.67
N ILE A 106 -0.11 12.47 2.13
CA ILE A 106 0.04 13.81 2.70
C ILE A 106 -0.26 14.89 1.64
N ILE A 107 0.23 14.70 0.41
CA ILE A 107 -0.02 15.63 -0.71
C ILE A 107 -1.53 15.72 -0.99
N PHE A 108 -2.22 14.57 -1.09
CA PHE A 108 -3.67 14.53 -1.31
C PHE A 108 -4.46 15.13 -0.14
N TYR A 109 -4.02 14.89 1.10
CA TYR A 109 -4.65 15.49 2.27
C TYR A 109 -4.52 17.02 2.28
N LYS A 110 -3.36 17.55 1.85
CA LYS A 110 -3.09 18.99 1.77
C LYS A 110 -3.66 19.65 0.51
N SER A 111 -3.90 18.93 -0.57
CA SER A 111 -4.40 19.47 -1.85
C SER A 111 -5.91 19.74 -1.89
N GLY A 112 -6.56 19.83 -0.72
CA GLY A 112 -8.00 19.99 -0.51
C GLY A 112 -8.66 21.26 -1.08
N HIS A 113 -8.18 21.84 -2.16
CA HIS A 113 -8.88 22.86 -2.96
C HIS A 113 -9.32 22.35 -4.34
N MET A 114 -9.11 21.07 -4.67
CA MET A 114 -9.60 20.51 -5.93
C MET A 114 -11.11 20.21 -5.88
N VAL A 115 -11.90 21.17 -6.33
CA VAL A 115 -13.32 21.02 -6.65
C VAL A 115 -13.42 20.18 -7.93
N LEU A 116 -13.70 18.89 -7.80
CA LEU A 116 -13.98 18.03 -8.96
C LEU A 116 -15.43 18.26 -9.42
N PRO A 117 -15.67 18.79 -10.62
CA PRO A 117 -17.01 18.91 -11.16
C PRO A 117 -17.50 17.53 -11.60
N ILE A 118 -18.24 16.84 -10.73
CA ILE A 118 -18.93 15.60 -11.07
C ILE A 118 -20.24 15.99 -11.77
N GLU A 119 -20.31 15.81 -13.09
CA GLU A 119 -21.54 15.97 -13.86
C GLU A 119 -22.39 14.69 -13.70
N GLU A 120 -23.34 14.68 -12.76
CA GLU A 120 -24.39 13.66 -12.75
C GLU A 120 -25.40 13.98 -13.86
N SER A 121 -25.55 13.08 -14.83
CA SER A 121 -26.62 13.17 -15.83
C SER A 121 -27.96 12.88 -15.14
N VAL A 122 -28.61 13.92 -14.61
CA VAL A 122 -30.02 13.83 -14.22
C VAL A 122 -30.81 13.54 -15.49
N ARG A 123 -31.15 12.27 -15.72
CA ARG A 123 -32.19 11.90 -16.68
C ARG A 123 -33.50 12.38 -16.09
N ASP A 124 -33.94 13.58 -16.48
CA ASP A 124 -35.34 13.98 -16.32
C ASP A 124 -36.19 12.94 -17.07
N LEU A 125 -36.80 12.02 -16.33
CA LEU A 125 -37.83 11.16 -16.86
C LEU A 125 -39.00 12.09 -17.23
N ALA A 126 -39.26 12.20 -18.53
CA ALA A 126 -40.27 13.07 -19.09
C ALA A 126 -41.62 12.86 -18.38
N ASP A 127 -42.15 13.95 -17.83
CA ASP A 127 -43.44 14.01 -17.17
C ASP A 127 -44.53 13.56 -18.17
N ILE A 128 -45.08 12.36 -17.95
CA ILE A 128 -46.15 11.82 -18.80
C ILE A 128 -47.40 12.64 -18.51
N LYS A 129 -47.65 13.63 -19.36
CA LYS A 129 -48.89 14.41 -19.43
C LYS A 129 -50.11 13.47 -19.49
N LYS A 130 -50.70 13.16 -18.34
CA LYS A 130 -51.98 12.46 -18.26
C LYS A 130 -53.07 13.37 -18.82
N ARG A 131 -53.47 13.11 -20.06
CA ARG A 131 -54.68 13.63 -20.70
C ARG A 131 -55.86 12.74 -20.27
N HIS A 132 -56.67 13.20 -19.33
CA HIS A 132 -58.04 12.71 -19.09
C HIS A 132 -58.91 13.95 -18.84
N ARG A 133 -59.64 14.41 -19.87
CA ARG A 133 -61.01 14.05 -20.31
C ARG A 133 -62.04 14.88 -19.55
#